data_AF-F6IZB5-F1
#
_entry.id   AF-F6IZB5-F1
#
_cell.length_a   1.000
_cell.length_b   1.000
_cell.length_c   1.000
_cell.angle_alpha   90.00
_cell.angle_beta   90.00
_cell.angle_gamma   90.00
#
_symmetry.space_group_name_H-M   'P 1'
#
loop_
_entity.id
_entity.type
_entity.pdbx_description
1 polymer ?
#
loop_
_entity_poly.entity_id
_entity_poly.type
_entity_poly.pdbx_seq_one_letter_code
_entity_poly.pdbx_strand_id
1 'polypeptide(L)'
;MESQTIEYKEEFTEKLKKEITGFLNGEETAYIYLGVDDDTRKIIRTFNDEEKHKYEEIISNWASTSFYPSAVNLIKVHTDNEPLLDVS
;
A
#
# COMPACT_ATOMS: atom_id res chain seq x y z
N MET A 1 13.29 -16.58 -4.61
CA MET A 1 11.87 -16.19 -4.57
C MET A 1 11.88 -14.69 -4.38
N GLU A 2 11.19 -13.94 -5.23
CA GLU A 2 11.02 -12.50 -5.02
C GLU A 2 10.29 -12.32 -3.68
N SER A 3 10.93 -11.66 -2.74
CA SER A 3 10.33 -11.39 -1.44
C SER A 3 9.32 -10.25 -1.62
N GLN A 4 8.16 -10.43 -1.00
CA GLN A 4 7.05 -9.48 -1.05
C GLN A 4 6.83 -8.96 0.37
N THR A 5 6.78 -7.65 0.52
CA THR A 5 6.41 -7.02 1.78
C THR A 5 4.93 -6.64 1.72
N ILE A 6 4.16 -7.06 2.71
CA ILE A 6 2.74 -6.71 2.85
C ILE A 6 2.59 -5.87 4.12
N GLU A 7 1.97 -4.70 3.98
CA GLU A 7 1.68 -3.77 5.06
C GLU A 7 0.17 -3.54 5.16
N TYR A 8 -0.41 -3.74 6.36
CA TYR A 8 -1.82 -3.46 6.62
C TYR A 8 -1.94 -2.19 7.46
N LYS A 9 -2.87 -1.31 7.08
CA LYS A 9 -3.20 -0.12 7.86
C LYS A 9 -4.70 0.05 7.95
N GLU A 10 -5.17 0.35 9.15
CA GLU A 10 -6.56 0.72 9.41
C GLU A 10 -6.96 2.02 8.70
N GLU A 11 -6.02 2.96 8.59
CA GLU A 11 -6.27 4.33 8.17
C GLU A 11 -5.15 4.88 7.28
N PHE A 12 -5.50 5.80 6.38
CA PHE A 12 -4.50 6.59 5.65
C PHE A 12 -3.83 7.58 6.60
N THR A 13 -2.50 7.57 6.66
CA THR A 13 -1.73 8.54 7.46
C THR A 13 -0.46 8.97 6.73
N GLU A 14 0.00 10.20 6.96
CA GLU A 14 1.27 10.72 6.42
C GLU A 14 2.51 9.89 6.86
N LYS A 15 2.38 9.05 7.90
CA LYS A 15 3.46 8.13 8.32
C LYS A 15 3.79 7.12 7.23
N LEU A 16 2.82 6.76 6.38
CA LEU A 16 2.99 5.86 5.23
C LEU A 16 4.11 6.34 4.30
N LYS A 17 4.34 7.65 4.17
CA LYS A 17 5.42 8.18 3.33
C LYS A 17 6.79 7.64 3.73
N LYS A 18 7.05 7.51 5.04
CA LYS A 18 8.31 6.99 5.57
C LYS A 18 8.44 5.49 5.31
N GLU A 19 7.35 4.75 5.45
CA GLU A 19 7.29 3.31 5.17
C GLU A 19 7.51 3.04 3.69
N ILE A 20 6.82 3.79 2.81
CA ILE A 20 7.03 3.77 1.35
C ILE A 20 8.49 4.04 0.99
N THR A 21 9.12 5.04 1.61
CA THR A 21 10.55 5.32 1.40
C THR A 21 11.41 4.13 1.85
N GLY A 22 11.04 3.47 2.95
CA GLY A 22 11.71 2.26 3.44
C GLY A 22 11.60 1.10 2.45
N PHE A 23 10.40 0.82 1.94
CA PHE A 23 10.15 -0.24 0.97
C PHE A 23 10.90 -0.04 -0.34
N LEU A 24 10.94 1.20 -0.84
CA LEU A 24 11.65 1.52 -2.08
C LEU A 24 13.18 1.44 -1.97
N ASN A 25 13.74 1.48 -0.76
CA ASN A 25 15.15 1.17 -0.54
C ASN A 25 15.45 -0.35 -0.61
N GLY A 26 14.41 -1.20 -0.57
CA GLY A 26 14.54 -2.64 -0.72
C GLY A 26 14.42 -3.09 -2.17
N GLU A 27 14.90 -4.30 -2.48
CA GLU A 27 14.75 -4.94 -3.79
C GLU A 27 13.39 -5.66 -3.94
N GLU A 28 12.45 -5.41 -3.04
CA GLU A 28 11.21 -6.16 -2.87
C GLU A 28 9.99 -5.39 -3.37
N THR A 29 8.96 -6.11 -3.83
CA THR A 29 7.66 -5.49 -4.14
C THR A 29 6.87 -5.29 -2.85
N ALA A 30 6.30 -4.10 -2.66
CA ALA A 30 5.50 -3.78 -1.48
C ALA A 30 4.02 -3.59 -1.82
N TYR A 31 3.15 -4.18 -1.00
CA TYR A 31 1.70 -4.06 -1.06
C TYR A 31 1.19 -3.38 0.20
N ILE A 32 0.41 -2.31 0.05
CA ILE A 32 -0.20 -1.59 1.16
C ILE A 32 -1.72 -1.76 1.08
N TYR A 33 -2.30 -2.33 2.11
CA TYR A 33 -3.75 -2.54 2.27
C TYR A 33 -4.31 -1.54 3.28
N LEU A 34 -5.08 -0.57 2.80
CA LEU A 34 -5.75 0.42 3.64
C LEU A 34 -7.12 -0.10 4.09
N GLY A 35 -7.56 0.30 5.29
CA GLY A 35 -8.84 -0.09 5.87
C GLY A 35 -8.82 -1.48 6.52
N VAL A 36 -7.64 -2.06 6.74
CA VAL A 36 -7.46 -3.41 7.27
C VAL A 36 -6.76 -3.35 8.63
N ASP A 37 -7.33 -4.04 9.60
CA ASP A 37 -6.73 -4.25 10.92
C ASP A 37 -5.53 -5.21 10.81
N ASP A 38 -4.37 -4.79 11.33
CA ASP A 38 -3.09 -5.49 11.15
C ASP A 38 -3.04 -6.86 11.85
N ASP A 39 -3.69 -6.96 13.02
CA ASP A 39 -3.70 -8.18 13.83
C ASP A 39 -4.67 -9.23 13.27
N THR A 40 -5.88 -8.79 12.91
CA THR A 40 -6.99 -9.67 12.54
C THR A 40 -7.15 -9.85 11.03
N ARG A 41 -6.50 -9.00 10.22
CA ARG A 41 -6.60 -8.95 8.75
C ARG A 41 -8.03 -8.73 8.26
N LYS A 42 -8.88 -8.15 9.10
CA LYS A 42 -10.26 -7.84 8.77
C LYS A 42 -10.35 -6.43 8.21
N ILE A 43 -11.23 -6.28 7.23
CA ILE A 43 -11.64 -4.96 6.75
C ILE A 43 -12.45 -4.31 7.87
N ILE A 44 -11.94 -3.21 8.39
CA ILE A 44 -12.62 -2.40 9.41
C ILE A 44 -13.08 -1.05 8.88
N ARG A 45 -12.53 -0.62 7.73
CA ARG A 45 -12.93 0.59 7.03
C ARG A 45 -12.96 0.38 5.52
N THR A 46 -13.98 0.94 4.90
CA THR A 46 -14.07 1.10 3.44
C THR A 46 -14.00 2.57 3.09
N PHE A 47 -13.35 2.89 1.99
CA PHE A 47 -13.23 4.27 1.49
C PHE A 47 -14.18 4.48 0.33
N ASN A 48 -14.72 5.69 0.20
CA ASN A 48 -15.46 6.06 -1.01
C ASN A 48 -14.50 6.35 -2.17
N ASP A 49 -15.02 6.47 -3.39
CA ASP A 49 -14.19 6.62 -4.60
C ASP A 49 -13.30 7.89 -4.58
N GLU A 50 -13.78 8.99 -3.97
CA GLU A 50 -13.00 10.22 -3.83
C GLU A 50 -11.80 10.02 -2.90
N GLU A 51 -12.03 9.36 -1.75
CA GLU A 51 -10.98 9.01 -0.80
C GLU A 51 -9.95 8.07 -1.44
N LYS A 52 -10.41 7.02 -2.13
CA LYS A 52 -9.54 6.05 -2.83
C LYS A 52 -8.64 6.76 -3.83
N HIS A 53 -9.24 7.55 -4.73
CA HIS A 53 -8.51 8.26 -5.76
C HIS A 53 -7.47 9.22 -5.17
N LYS A 54 -7.86 9.98 -4.13
CA LYS A 54 -6.97 10.90 -3.42
C LYS A 54 -5.77 10.18 -2.80
N TYR A 55 -5.99 9.05 -2.13
CA TYR A 55 -4.91 8.31 -1.48
C TYR A 55 -3.96 7.66 -2.50
N GLU A 56 -4.51 7.11 -3.58
CA GLU A 56 -3.72 6.57 -4.69
C GLU A 56 -2.84 7.64 -5.34
N GLU A 57 -3.38 8.85 -5.57
CA GLU A 57 -2.63 9.98 -6.10
C GLU A 57 -1.49 10.40 -5.16
N ILE A 58 -1.77 10.56 -3.86
CA ILE A 58 -0.76 10.96 -2.87
C ILE A 58 0.37 9.92 -2.78
N ILE A 59 0.03 8.63 -2.71
CA ILE A 59 1.01 7.55 -2.62
C ILE A 59 1.85 7.46 -3.91
N SER A 60 1.23 7.61 -5.07
CA SER A 60 1.93 7.63 -6.37
C SER A 60 2.90 8.81 -6.47
N ASN A 61 2.49 9.98 -5.98
CA ASN A 61 3.34 11.16 -5.90
C ASN A 61 4.52 10.94 -4.95
N TRP A 62 4.32 10.29 -3.80
CA TRP A 62 5.44 9.95 -2.90
C TRP A 62 6.39 8.94 -3.53
N ALA A 63 5.88 7.89 -4.17
CA ALA A 63 6.71 6.88 -4.81
C ALA A 63 7.56 7.45 -5.97
N SER A 64 6.96 8.33 -6.78
CA SER A 64 7.65 8.97 -7.91
C SER A 64 8.66 10.03 -7.50
N THR A 65 8.44 10.75 -6.38
CA THR A 65 9.36 11.80 -5.90
C THR A 65 10.47 11.28 -4.99
N SER A 66 10.34 10.08 -4.46
CA SER A 66 11.30 9.54 -3.48
C SER A 66 12.51 8.84 -4.10
N PHE A 67 12.50 8.47 -5.39
CA PHE A 67 13.59 7.69 -6.01
C PHE A 67 13.93 8.03 -7.48
N TYR A 68 15.22 7.93 -7.81
CA TYR A 68 15.75 7.92 -9.18
C TYR A 68 16.69 6.70 -9.38
N PRO A 69 16.49 5.85 -10.42
CA PRO A 69 15.40 5.87 -11.39
C PRO A 69 14.07 5.40 -10.78
N SER A 70 12.95 5.78 -11.38
CA SER A 70 11.63 5.75 -10.73
C SER A 70 11.18 4.33 -10.35
N ALA A 71 10.88 4.14 -9.06
CA ALA A 71 10.43 2.87 -8.51
C ALA A 71 8.91 2.64 -8.66
N VAL A 72 8.28 3.31 -9.62
CA VAL A 72 6.81 3.31 -9.84
C VAL A 72 6.26 1.89 -10.07
N ASN A 73 7.10 0.95 -10.51
CA ASN A 73 6.70 -0.45 -10.72
C ASN A 73 6.73 -1.33 -9.46
N LEU A 74 7.21 -0.85 -8.30
CA LEU A 74 7.42 -1.67 -7.09
C LEU A 74 6.33 -1.54 -6.02
N ILE A 75 5.40 -0.58 -6.15
CA ILE A 75 4.34 -0.34 -5.18
C ILE A 75 2.98 -0.52 -5.84
N LYS A 76 2.18 -1.45 -5.29
CA LYS A 76 0.79 -1.65 -5.68
C LYS A 76 -0.11 -1.36 -4.48
N VAL A 77 -1.02 -0.40 -4.65
CA VAL A 77 -2.03 -0.05 -3.64
C VAL A 77 -3.34 -0.71 -4.03
N HIS A 78 -3.91 -1.47 -3.11
CA HIS A 78 -5.22 -2.09 -3.29
C HIS A 78 -6.20 -1.43 -2.30
N THR A 79 -7.21 -0.77 -2.84
CA THR A 79 -8.29 -0.12 -2.08
C THR A 79 -9.61 -0.90 -2.18
N ASP A 80 -9.71 -1.79 -3.16
CA ASP A 80 -10.76 -2.79 -3.30
C ASP A 80 -10.32 -4.08 -2.61
N ASN A 81 -10.52 -4.13 -1.31
CA ASN A 81 -10.29 -5.34 -0.53
C ASN A 81 -11.48 -6.29 -0.71
N GLU A 82 -11.60 -6.93 -1.88
CA GLU A 82 -12.26 -8.23 -1.86
C GLU A 82 -11.34 -9.18 -1.08
N PRO A 83 -11.84 -9.92 -0.08
CA PRO A 83 -11.01 -10.87 0.64
C PRO A 83 -10.41 -11.82 -0.39
N LEU A 84 -9.08 -11.84 -0.49
CA LEU A 84 -8.35 -12.86 -1.24
C LEU A 84 -8.82 -14.20 -0.70
N LEU A 85 -9.69 -14.85 -1.45
CA LEU A 85 -10.09 -16.22 -1.19
C LEU A 85 -8.80 -17.04 -1.22
N ASP A 86 -8.44 -17.56 -0.04
CA ASP A 86 -7.42 -18.57 0.15
C ASP A 86 -7.62 -19.65 -0.90
N VAL A 87 -6.70 -19.73 -1.87
CA VAL A 87 -6.61 -20.88 -2.75
C VAL A 87 -5.79 -21.94 -2.02
N SER A 88 -6.55 -22.88 -1.46
CA SER A 88 -6.14 -24.18 -0.92
C SER A 88 -5.16 -24.95 -1.81
#